data_AF-A0A2H8TEW8-F1
#
_entry.id   AF-A0A2H8TEW8-F1
#
_cell.length_a   1.000
_cell.length_b   1.000
_cell.length_c   1.000
_cell.angle_alpha   90.00
_cell.angle_beta   90.00
_cell.angle_gamma   90.00
#
_symmetry.space_group_name_H-M   'P 1'
#
loop_
_entity.id
_entity.type
_entity.pdbx_description
1 polymer ?
#
loop_
_entity_poly.entity_id
_entity_poly.type
_entity_poly.pdbx_seq_one_letter_code
_entity_poly.pdbx_strand_id
1 'polypeptide(L)'
;MGAITLMIIFVGFLATGATRRRVYKAWRNRVGGRISCAVFMGIIYILQFFWIFVFGLLIVSTFILTVFWKMCVSTQVQDYHQCIDLTQFIFLFPQSTRVEYLKICEAREIKFFCRDFVEKSEFMFMMATFGVILILISLVHYLMCLSANYAHIRDHEKFEELQELQLLQDTDFATSKERF
;
A
#
# COMPACT_ATOMS: atom_id res chain seq x y z
N MET A 1 -9.39 -9.13 9.10
CA MET A 1 -8.40 -8.51 8.17
C MET A 1 -8.28 -9.28 6.85
N GLY A 2 -8.12 -10.60 6.83
CA GLY A 2 -8.00 -11.37 5.57
C GLY A 2 -9.20 -11.28 4.61
N ALA A 3 -10.42 -11.14 5.12
CA ALA A 3 -11.63 -10.99 4.29
C ALA A 3 -11.65 -9.69 3.46
N ILE A 4 -11.08 -8.60 3.99
CA ILE A 4 -10.99 -7.31 3.29
C ILE A 4 -9.95 -7.41 2.19
N THR A 5 -8.82 -8.07 2.45
CA THR A 5 -7.78 -8.35 1.45
C THR A 5 -8.31 -9.24 0.32
N LEU A 6 -9.09 -10.27 0.65
CA LEU A 6 -9.75 -11.13 -0.34
C LEU A 6 -10.79 -10.37 -1.16
N MET A 7 -11.56 -9.47 -0.55
CA MET A 7 -12.48 -8.61 -1.30
C MET A 7 -11.74 -7.66 -2.25
N ILE A 8 -10.63 -7.05 -1.82
CA ILE A 8 -9.82 -6.17 -2.68
C ILE A 8 -9.16 -6.97 -3.81
N ILE A 9 -8.67 -8.18 -3.54
CA ILE A 9 -8.11 -9.09 -4.55
C ILE A 9 -9.22 -9.51 -5.54
N PHE A 10 -10.41 -9.85 -5.06
CA PHE A 10 -11.54 -10.28 -5.89
C PHE A 10 -12.04 -9.15 -6.79
N VAL A 11 -12.17 -7.93 -6.25
CA VAL A 11 -12.45 -6.72 -7.04
C VAL A 11 -11.33 -6.44 -8.04
N GLY A 12 -10.07 -6.70 -7.64
CA GLY A 12 -8.90 -6.59 -8.50
C GLY A 12 -8.94 -7.54 -9.70
N PHE A 13 -9.30 -8.82 -9.49
CA PHE A 13 -9.47 -9.83 -10.55
C PHE A 13 -10.65 -9.52 -11.47
N LEU A 14 -11.74 -8.97 -10.93
CA LEU A 14 -12.90 -8.57 -11.72
C LEU A 14 -12.61 -7.35 -12.63
N ALA A 15 -11.66 -6.50 -12.24
CA ALA A 15 -11.23 -5.35 -13.04
C ALA A 15 -10.29 -5.73 -14.20
N THR A 16 -9.48 -6.80 -14.08
CA THR A 16 -8.56 -7.27 -15.13
C THR A 16 -9.26 -8.17 -16.18
N GLY A 17 -10.04 -7.54 -17.06
CA GLY A 17 -9.98 -7.85 -18.50
C GLY A 17 -10.78 -9.01 -19.10
N ALA A 18 -11.20 -10.05 -18.36
CA ALA A 18 -11.90 -11.20 -18.98
C ALA A 18 -13.44 -11.16 -18.86
N THR A 19 -14.00 -10.60 -17.78
CA THR A 19 -15.45 -10.61 -17.53
C THR A 19 -16.21 -9.56 -18.36
N ARG A 20 -15.54 -8.51 -18.83
CA ARG A 20 -16.12 -7.44 -19.68
C ARG A 20 -16.57 -7.97 -21.06
N ARG A 21 -15.91 -9.00 -21.61
CA ARG A 21 -16.20 -9.52 -22.96
C ARG A 21 -17.46 -10.39 -23.04
N ARG A 22 -17.86 -11.08 -21.98
CA ARG A 22 -19.01 -12.01 -22.02
C ARG A 22 -20.36 -11.42 -21.60
N VAL A 23 -20.39 -10.36 -20.79
CA VAL A 23 -21.65 -9.95 -20.12
C VAL A 23 -22.32 -8.72 -20.71
N TYR A 24 -21.61 -7.78 -21.37
CA TYR A 24 -22.22 -6.50 -21.76
C TYR A 24 -22.01 -6.16 -23.25
N LYS A 25 -22.96 -6.61 -24.08
CA LYS A 25 -23.04 -6.36 -25.53
C LYS A 25 -23.48 -4.94 -25.95
N ALA A 26 -23.76 -4.02 -25.02
CA ALA A 26 -24.32 -2.70 -25.35
C ALA A 26 -23.27 -1.59 -25.45
N TRP A 27 -23.35 -0.78 -26.51
CA TRP A 27 -22.46 0.35 -26.86
C TRP A 27 -22.24 1.36 -25.72
N ARG A 28 -23.25 1.58 -24.87
CA ARG A 28 -23.19 2.42 -23.65
C ARG A 28 -22.22 1.91 -22.56
N ASN A 29 -21.79 0.65 -22.63
CA ASN A 29 -20.88 0.02 -21.67
C ASN A 29 -19.42 -0.04 -22.11
N ARG A 30 -19.06 0.43 -23.33
CA ARG A 30 -17.65 0.62 -23.70
C ARG A 30 -17.00 1.78 -22.94
N VAL A 31 -17.77 2.86 -22.73
CA VAL A 31 -17.39 4.04 -21.94
C VAL A 31 -17.21 3.69 -20.44
N GLY A 32 -18.05 2.80 -19.91
CA GLY A 32 -17.98 2.35 -18.52
C GLY A 32 -16.68 1.63 -18.15
N GLY A 33 -16.02 0.96 -19.12
CA GLY A 33 -14.73 0.30 -18.87
C GLY A 33 -13.57 1.25 -18.62
N ARG A 34 -13.57 2.45 -19.24
CA ARG A 34 -12.53 3.47 -19.05
C ARG A 34 -12.71 4.21 -17.74
N ILE A 35 -13.95 4.62 -17.44
CA ILE A 35 -14.30 5.28 -16.19
C ILE A 35 -14.04 4.34 -15.01
N SER A 36 -14.44 3.06 -15.13
CA SER A 36 -14.14 2.05 -14.12
C SER A 36 -12.63 1.87 -13.91
N CYS A 37 -11.85 1.70 -14.98
CA CYS A 37 -10.39 1.56 -14.88
C CYS A 37 -9.71 2.81 -14.28
N ALA A 38 -10.13 4.01 -14.67
CA ALA A 38 -9.62 5.27 -14.12
C ALA A 38 -9.96 5.44 -12.63
N VAL A 39 -11.19 5.10 -12.22
CA VAL A 39 -11.62 5.13 -10.82
C VAL A 39 -10.82 4.12 -9.99
N PHE A 40 -10.63 2.89 -10.49
CA PHE A 40 -9.81 1.89 -9.80
C PHE A 40 -8.35 2.33 -9.68
N MET A 41 -7.75 2.90 -10.72
CA MET A 41 -6.40 3.48 -10.62
C MET A 41 -6.34 4.56 -9.55
N GLY A 42 -7.33 5.45 -9.48
CA GLY A 42 -7.42 6.48 -8.43
C GLY A 42 -7.52 5.89 -7.02
N ILE A 43 -8.38 4.88 -6.82
CA ILE A 43 -8.54 4.20 -5.52
C ILE A 43 -7.24 3.54 -5.08
N ILE A 44 -6.57 2.81 -5.98
CA ILE A 44 -5.31 2.13 -5.69
C ILE A 44 -4.20 3.15 -5.38
N TYR A 45 -4.19 4.29 -6.06
CA TYR A 45 -3.23 5.35 -5.81
C TYR A 45 -3.40 5.97 -4.40
N ILE A 46 -4.64 6.23 -3.98
CA ILE A 46 -4.93 6.70 -2.61
C ILE A 46 -4.54 5.63 -1.58
N LEU A 47 -4.87 4.37 -1.86
CA LEU A 47 -4.50 3.24 -1.01
C LEU A 47 -2.97 3.10 -0.87
N GLN A 48 -2.24 3.32 -1.97
CA GLN A 48 -0.78 3.34 -1.97
C GLN A 48 -0.23 4.43 -1.02
N PHE A 49 -0.74 5.66 -1.09
CA PHE A 49 -0.34 6.73 -0.17
C PHE A 49 -0.63 6.38 1.29
N PHE A 50 -1.79 5.79 1.56
CA PHE A 50 -2.15 5.32 2.90
C PHE A 50 -1.13 4.30 3.43
N TRP A 51 -0.76 3.30 2.62
CA TRP A 51 0.23 2.30 3.03
C TRP A 51 1.64 2.86 3.17
N ILE A 52 2.04 3.85 2.36
CA ILE A 52 3.31 4.57 2.53
C ILE A 52 3.33 5.30 3.88
N PHE A 53 2.23 5.94 4.27
CA PHE A 53 2.11 6.59 5.56
C PHE A 53 2.22 5.58 6.72
N VAL A 54 1.49 4.45 6.64
CA VAL A 54 1.59 3.36 7.62
C VAL A 54 3.01 2.82 7.70
N PHE A 55 3.69 2.63 6.56
CA PHE A 55 5.08 2.18 6.50
C PHE A 55 6.02 3.13 7.25
N GLY A 56 5.84 4.45 7.07
CA GLY A 56 6.59 5.47 7.81
C GLY A 56 6.42 5.35 9.33
N LEU A 57 5.18 5.20 9.80
CA LEU A 57 4.89 5.00 11.24
C LEU A 57 5.50 3.70 11.78
N LEU A 58 5.46 2.62 11.00
CA LEU A 58 6.08 1.35 11.38
C LEU A 58 7.60 1.48 11.48
N ILE A 59 8.27 2.15 10.54
CA ILE A 59 9.73 2.38 10.61
C ILE A 59 10.11 3.10 11.91
N VAL A 60 9.40 4.18 12.25
CA VAL A 60 9.66 4.94 13.49
C VAL A 60 9.46 4.04 14.72
N SER A 61 8.39 3.24 14.73
CA SER A 61 8.09 2.34 15.85
C SER A 61 9.14 1.23 15.99
N THR A 62 9.55 0.61 14.87
CA THR A 62 10.62 -0.38 14.84
C THR A 62 11.93 0.23 15.33
N PHE A 63 12.29 1.44 14.90
CA PHE A 63 13.51 2.12 15.35
C PHE A 63 13.53 2.30 16.88
N ILE A 64 12.44 2.79 17.46
CA ILE A 64 12.33 2.97 18.93
C ILE A 64 12.50 1.61 19.65
N LEU A 65 11.81 0.57 19.18
CA LEU A 65 11.91 -0.78 19.77
C LEU A 65 13.31 -1.39 19.62
N THR A 66 13.99 -1.18 18.49
CA THR A 66 15.38 -1.61 18.30
C THR A 66 16.33 -0.89 19.26
N VAL A 67 16.12 0.40 19.52
CA VAL A 67 16.90 1.14 20.52
C VAL A 67 16.69 0.54 21.92
N PHE A 68 15.44 0.28 22.32
CA PHE A 68 15.15 -0.38 23.61
C PHE A 68 15.76 -1.78 23.69
N TRP A 69 15.71 -2.55 22.61
CA TRP A 69 16.33 -3.88 22.54
C TRP A 69 17.84 -3.80 22.75
N LYS A 70 18.52 -2.84 22.12
CA LYS A 70 19.96 -2.64 22.29
C LYS A 70 20.33 -2.22 23.72
N MET A 71 19.47 -1.48 24.43
CA MET A 71 19.69 -1.21 25.85
C MET A 71 19.56 -2.48 26.70
N CYS A 72 18.58 -3.33 26.41
CA CYS A 72 18.38 -4.61 27.11
C CYS A 72 19.50 -5.64 26.91
N VAL A 73 20.18 -5.62 25.75
CA VAL A 73 21.30 -6.52 25.42
C VAL A 73 22.65 -5.98 25.91
N SER A 74 22.72 -4.74 26.39
CA SER A 74 23.96 -4.16 26.92
C SER A 74 24.49 -4.98 28.11
N THR A 75 25.80 -5.23 28.14
CA THR A 75 26.49 -6.00 29.19
C THR A 75 26.30 -5.40 30.58
N GLN A 76 26.10 -4.07 30.66
CA GLN A 76 25.78 -3.37 31.90
C GLN A 76 24.44 -3.80 32.53
N VAL A 77 23.45 -4.13 31.71
CA VAL A 77 22.12 -4.54 32.17
C VAL A 77 22.08 -6.06 32.40
N GLN A 78 22.71 -6.85 31.52
CA GLN A 78 22.70 -8.31 31.63
C GLN A 78 23.62 -8.85 32.73
N ASP A 79 24.86 -8.36 32.83
CA ASP A 79 25.86 -8.92 33.75
C ASP A 79 25.88 -8.18 35.09
N TYR A 80 25.74 -6.86 35.08
CA TYR A 80 25.86 -6.03 36.27
C TYR A 80 24.53 -5.61 36.91
N HIS A 81 23.39 -6.03 36.34
CA HIS A 81 22.04 -5.69 36.82
C HIS A 81 21.86 -4.17 37.06
N GLN A 82 22.50 -3.33 36.23
CA GLN A 82 22.29 -1.89 36.31
C GLN A 82 20.88 -1.52 35.87
N CYS A 83 20.32 -0.50 36.52
CA CYS A 83 18.98 -0.01 36.19
C CYS A 83 18.90 0.50 34.75
N ILE A 84 17.79 0.23 34.08
CA ILE A 84 17.48 0.83 32.78
C ILE A 84 16.94 2.24 33.04
N ASP A 85 17.63 3.25 32.51
CA ASP A 85 17.23 4.65 32.63
C ASP A 85 16.59 5.15 31.31
N LEU A 86 15.27 5.32 31.34
CA LEU A 86 14.46 5.82 30.22
C LEU A 86 14.31 7.35 30.25
N THR A 87 14.94 8.07 31.19
CA THR A 87 14.81 9.53 31.30
C THR A 87 15.27 10.27 30.04
N GLN A 88 16.20 9.69 29.28
CA GLN A 88 16.59 10.18 27.96
C GLN A 88 15.44 10.22 26.93
N PHE A 89 14.40 9.41 27.13
CA PHE A 89 13.20 9.35 26.28
C PHE A 89 11.99 10.05 26.91
N ILE A 90 12.19 10.90 27.93
CA ILE A 90 11.07 11.57 28.62
C ILE A 90 10.17 12.36 27.67
N PHE A 91 10.69 12.83 26.53
CA PHE A 91 9.92 13.52 25.49
C PHE A 91 8.85 12.63 24.82
N LEU A 92 9.02 11.31 24.85
CA LEU A 92 8.09 10.34 24.27
C LEU A 92 6.94 10.00 25.23
N PHE A 93 7.11 10.29 26.52
CA PHE A 93 6.11 10.03 27.55
C PHE A 93 5.24 11.27 27.81
N PRO A 94 3.96 11.09 28.21
CA PRO A 94 3.10 12.21 28.56
C PRO A 94 3.68 13.01 29.74
N GLN A 95 3.43 14.33 29.78
CA GLN A 95 4.05 15.24 30.76
C GLN A 95 3.76 14.92 32.24
N SER A 96 2.77 14.08 32.53
CA SER A 96 2.40 13.66 33.89
C SER A 96 3.21 12.47 34.43
N THR A 97 4.16 11.93 33.67
CA THR A 97 4.91 10.73 34.06
C THR A 97 6.00 11.10 35.07
N ARG A 98 5.97 10.52 36.29
CA ARG A 98 7.01 10.79 37.29
C ARG A 98 8.34 10.14 36.87
N VAL A 99 9.44 10.87 37.07
CA VAL A 99 10.81 10.46 36.69
C VAL A 99 11.24 9.13 37.32
N GLU A 100 10.67 8.80 38.48
CA GLU A 100 10.94 7.54 39.20
C GLU A 100 10.42 6.31 38.42
N TYR A 101 9.33 6.42 37.67
CA TYR A 101 8.80 5.31 36.86
C TYR A 101 9.57 5.11 35.55
N LEU A 102 10.49 6.04 35.20
CA LEU A 102 11.36 5.91 34.03
C LEU A 102 12.65 5.15 34.35
N LYS A 103 12.90 4.83 35.62
CA LYS A 103 14.05 4.01 36.05
C LYS A 103 13.59 2.64 36.48
N ILE A 104 13.98 1.62 35.73
CA ILE A 104 13.60 0.23 35.99
C ILE A 104 14.83 -0.46 36.60
N CYS A 105 14.81 -0.65 37.91
CA CYS A 105 15.91 -1.23 38.67
C CYS A 105 15.64 -2.67 39.14
N GLU A 106 14.36 -3.07 39.25
CA GLU A 106 14.02 -4.37 39.81
C GLU A 106 14.23 -5.48 38.77
N ALA A 107 14.99 -6.52 39.13
CA ALA A 107 15.36 -7.60 38.21
C ALA A 107 14.16 -8.31 37.56
N ARG A 108 13.03 -8.40 38.28
CA ARG A 108 11.77 -8.95 37.75
C ARG A 108 11.18 -8.05 36.66
N GLU A 109 11.20 -6.73 36.87
CA GLU A 109 10.66 -5.74 35.94
C GLU A 109 11.55 -5.61 34.70
N ILE A 110 12.88 -5.67 34.86
CA ILE A 110 13.84 -5.69 33.76
C ILE A 110 13.57 -6.90 32.85
N LYS A 111 13.40 -8.09 33.43
CA LYS A 111 13.11 -9.30 32.65
C LYS A 111 11.78 -9.20 31.90
N PHE A 112 10.73 -8.69 32.55
CA PHE A 112 9.42 -8.51 31.93
C PHE A 112 9.48 -7.49 30.78
N PHE A 113 10.13 -6.35 31.00
CA PHE A 113 10.29 -5.32 29.96
C PHE A 113 11.12 -5.83 28.78
N CYS A 114 12.31 -6.36 29.02
CA CYS A 114 13.22 -6.75 27.94
C CYS A 114 12.74 -7.98 27.16
N ARG A 115 12.23 -9.01 27.85
CA ARG A 115 11.88 -10.29 27.23
C ARG A 115 10.42 -10.38 26.81
N ASP A 116 9.49 -10.04 27.69
CA ASP A 116 8.06 -10.21 27.41
C ASP A 116 7.51 -9.07 26.53
N PHE A 117 8.06 -7.87 26.65
CA PHE A 117 7.61 -6.69 25.90
C PHE A 117 8.52 -6.37 24.70
N VAL A 118 9.77 -6.00 24.92
CA VAL A 118 10.64 -5.47 23.86
C VAL A 118 10.98 -6.51 22.79
N GLU A 119 11.48 -7.69 23.17
CA GLU A 119 11.85 -8.77 22.22
C GLU A 119 10.67 -9.17 21.33
N LYS A 120 9.54 -9.47 21.97
CA LYS A 120 8.33 -9.93 21.27
C LYS A 120 7.76 -8.85 20.36
N SER A 121 7.74 -7.60 20.84
CA SER A 121 7.23 -6.46 20.07
C SER A 121 8.14 -6.15 18.89
N GLU A 122 9.46 -6.09 19.09
CA GLU A 122 10.44 -5.81 18.03
C GLU A 122 10.31 -6.81 16.86
N PHE A 123 10.24 -8.11 17.16
CA PHE A 123 10.03 -9.14 16.15
C PHE A 123 8.70 -8.97 15.40
N MET A 124 7.60 -8.69 16.10
CA MET A 124 6.30 -8.47 15.45
C MET A 124 6.30 -7.25 14.53
N PHE A 125 6.92 -6.15 14.95
CA PHE A 125 7.04 -4.94 14.14
C PHE A 125 7.97 -5.15 12.93
N MET A 126 9.06 -5.91 13.07
CA MET A 126 9.93 -6.27 11.95
C MET A 126 9.20 -7.15 10.91
N MET A 127 8.38 -8.09 11.36
CA MET A 127 7.54 -8.88 10.46
C MET A 127 6.46 -8.03 9.77
N ALA A 128 5.87 -7.07 10.50
CA ALA A 128 4.88 -6.14 9.95
C ALA A 128 5.47 -5.20 8.89
N THR A 129 6.69 -4.68 9.08
CA THR A 129 7.36 -3.83 8.08
C THR A 129 7.63 -4.61 6.79
N PHE A 130 8.08 -5.86 6.88
CA PHE A 130 8.22 -6.73 5.71
C PHE A 130 6.89 -6.96 4.99
N GLY A 131 5.82 -7.21 5.74
CA GLY A 131 4.47 -7.35 5.19
C GLY A 131 4.00 -6.11 4.42
N VAL A 132 4.23 -4.91 4.96
CA VAL A 132 3.87 -3.66 4.29
C VAL A 132 4.71 -3.41 3.04
N ILE A 133 6.00 -3.79 3.03
CA ILE A 133 6.84 -3.72 1.83
C ILE A 133 6.24 -4.59 0.71
N LEU A 134 5.82 -5.82 1.03
CA LEU A 134 5.18 -6.70 0.05
C LEU A 134 3.86 -6.12 -0.49
N ILE A 135 3.06 -5.48 0.39
CA ILE A 135 1.82 -4.79 -0.03
C ILE A 135 2.15 -3.65 -1.00
N LEU A 136 3.14 -2.80 -0.68
CA LEU A 136 3.54 -1.69 -1.54
C LEU A 136 4.03 -2.17 -2.91
N ILE A 137 4.86 -3.21 -2.95
CA ILE A 137 5.34 -3.81 -4.21
C ILE A 137 4.16 -4.36 -5.03
N SER A 138 3.22 -5.05 -4.38
CA SER A 138 2.03 -5.61 -5.02
C SER A 138 1.13 -4.51 -5.63
N LEU A 139 0.88 -3.44 -4.88
CA LEU A 139 0.08 -2.30 -5.33
C LEU A 139 0.73 -1.57 -6.53
N VAL A 140 2.05 -1.41 -6.53
CA VAL A 140 2.80 -0.84 -7.66
C VAL A 140 2.68 -1.72 -8.90
N HIS A 141 2.86 -3.03 -8.77
CA HIS A 141 2.67 -3.97 -9.88
C HIS A 141 1.23 -3.93 -10.41
N TYR A 142 0.26 -3.86 -9.51
CA TYR A 142 -1.14 -3.76 -9.89
C TYR A 142 -1.44 -2.45 -10.66
N LEU A 143 -0.88 -1.33 -10.22
CA LEU A 143 -1.00 -0.04 -10.91
C LEU A 143 -0.32 -0.07 -12.30
N MET A 144 0.82 -0.74 -12.43
CA MET A 144 1.51 -0.93 -13.72
C MET A 144 0.67 -1.75 -14.70
N CYS A 145 0.03 -2.83 -14.23
CA CYS A 145 -0.87 -3.62 -15.05
C CYS A 145 -2.12 -2.83 -15.46
N LEU A 146 -2.71 -2.07 -14.54
CA LEU A 146 -3.86 -1.22 -14.84
C LEU A 146 -3.54 -0.11 -15.83
N SER A 147 -2.37 0.53 -15.71
CA SER A 147 -1.95 1.60 -16.61
C SER A 147 -1.68 1.09 -18.03
N ALA A 148 -1.05 -0.09 -18.17
CA ALA A 148 -0.87 -0.75 -19.46
C ALA A 148 -2.22 -1.10 -20.12
N ASN A 149 -3.15 -1.66 -19.33
CA ASN A 149 -4.51 -1.95 -19.80
C ASN A 149 -5.28 -0.68 -20.20
N TYR A 150 -5.14 0.40 -19.44
CA TYR A 150 -5.76 1.68 -19.76
C TYR A 150 -5.21 2.29 -21.05
N ALA A 151 -3.89 2.26 -21.23
CA ALA A 151 -3.23 2.73 -22.46
C ALA A 151 -3.71 1.93 -23.67
N HIS A 152 -3.71 0.60 -23.58
CA HIS A 152 -4.19 -0.27 -24.65
C HIS A 152 -5.65 0.00 -25.04
N ILE A 153 -6.55 0.17 -24.08
CA ILE A 153 -7.97 0.50 -24.35
C ILE A 153 -8.08 1.87 -25.01
N ARG A 154 -7.34 2.87 -24.52
CA ARG A 154 -7.34 4.23 -25.08
C ARG A 154 -6.82 4.25 -26.51
N ASP A 155 -5.77 3.49 -26.79
CA ASP A 155 -5.14 3.47 -28.12
C ASP A 155 -6.06 2.77 -29.14
N HIS A 156 -6.70 1.66 -28.77
CA HIS A 156 -7.70 1.01 -29.63
C HIS A 156 -8.87 1.92 -30.03
N GLU A 157 -9.36 2.75 -29.11
CA GLU A 157 -10.44 3.69 -29.39
C GLU A 157 -9.99 4.77 -30.38
N LYS A 158 -8.77 5.29 -30.23
CA LYS A 158 -8.20 6.21 -31.22
C LYS A 158 -8.05 5.57 -32.60
N PHE A 159 -7.70 4.29 -32.66
CA PHE A 159 -7.66 3.55 -33.92
C PHE A 159 -9.06 3.36 -34.54
N GLU A 160 -10.08 3.05 -33.73
CA GLU A 160 -11.49 2.92 -34.18
C GLU A 160 -12.01 4.28 -34.69
N GLU A 161 -11.77 5.38 -33.97
CA GLU A 161 -12.12 6.75 -34.39
C GLU A 161 -11.44 7.15 -35.71
N LEU A 162 -10.15 6.82 -35.88
CA LEU A 162 -9.43 7.10 -37.13
C LEU A 162 -9.98 6.29 -38.32
N GLN A 163 -10.38 5.03 -38.11
CA GLN A 163 -11.01 4.21 -39.15
C GLN A 163 -12.38 4.75 -39.56
N GLU A 164 -13.20 5.20 -38.59
CA GLU A 164 -14.49 5.82 -38.89
C GLU A 164 -14.32 7.11 -39.71
N LEU A 165 -13.32 7.95 -39.38
CA LEU A 165 -13.01 9.16 -40.15
C LEU A 165 -12.55 8.85 -41.57
N GLN A 166 -11.71 7.82 -41.77
CA GLN A 166 -11.27 7.39 -43.09
C GLN A 166 -12.44 6.89 -43.94
N LEU A 167 -13.34 6.09 -43.36
CA LEU A 167 -14.52 5.58 -44.07
C LEU A 167 -15.46 6.72 -44.51
N LEU A 168 -15.68 7.71 -43.65
CA LEU A 168 -16.49 8.89 -43.99
C LEU A 168 -15.85 9.67 -45.14
N GLN A 169 -14.54 9.91 -45.06
CA GLN A 169 -13.79 10.59 -46.11
C GLN A 169 -13.89 9.85 -47.45
N ASP A 170 -13.70 8.52 -47.46
CA ASP A 170 -13.82 7.70 -48.68
C ASP A 170 -15.24 7.75 -49.28
N THR A 171 -16.27 7.79 -48.42
CA THR A 171 -17.67 7.92 -48.85
C THR A 171 -17.96 9.30 -49.47
N ASP A 172 -17.43 10.37 -48.88
CA ASP A 172 -17.56 11.74 -49.42
C ASP A 172 -16.84 11.87 -50.78
N PHE A 173 -15.67 11.24 -50.93
CA PHE A 173 -14.97 11.21 -52.22
C PHE A 173 -15.74 10.43 -53.28
N ALA A 174 -16.31 9.26 -52.93
CA ALA A 174 -17.13 8.46 -53.85
C ALA A 174 -18.37 9.23 -54.32
N THR A 175 -19.10 9.87 -53.40
CA THR A 175 -20.29 10.67 -53.73
C THR A 175 -19.96 11.93 -54.54
N SER A 176 -18.79 12.54 -54.33
CA SER A 176 -18.33 13.67 -55.14
C SER A 176 -18.00 13.24 -56.58
N LYS A 177 -17.43 12.05 -56.76
CA LYS A 177 -17.05 11.51 -58.07
C LYS A 177 -18.25 11.12 -58.92
N GLU A 178 -19.36 10.69 -58.31
CA GLU A 178 -20.60 10.40 -59.04
C GLU A 178 -21.38 11.66 -59.46
N ARG A 179 -21.01 12.84 -58.95
CA ARG A 179 -21.68 14.11 -59.26
C ARG A 179 -21.05 14.86 -60.44
N PHE A 180 -19.93 14.38 -60.99
CA PHE A 180 -19.26 14.89 -62.18
C PHE A 180 -19.29 13.87 -63.32
#